data_AF-A0A812ECS3-F1
#
_entry.id   AF-A0A812ECS3-F1
#
_cell.length_a   1.000
_cell.length_b   1.000
_cell.length_c   1.000
_cell.angle_alpha   90.00
_cell.angle_beta   90.00
_cell.angle_gamma   90.00
#
_symmetry.space_group_name_H-M   'P 1'
#
loop_
_entity.id
_entity.type
_entity.pdbx_description
1 polymer ?
#
loop_
_entity_poly.entity_id
_entity_poly.type
_entity_poly.pdbx_seq_one_letter_code
_entity_poly.pdbx_strand_id
1 'polypeptide(L)'
;MSDCSVNDGSVETRLPDGRSIFDLITSNNLNAIRSLLTPLTLRERQTIVYQKIENKTLLYHACERGFKDIAKYLLDECGADIDDGYCDRSESVSPLLVAIRKLNVFLMMLLMRREAAVGHGLCETACADYAFKNRYNSLMSILSLYKNKVHRSNLLISTPEGVGYSGLFMFFWVSELSYDIRSSDFLLATANGHIARMKTLLACGVNKNHKNEQEENALCVAIMRNQKNAENFLINYKSYTLKSYSQALEFCGAKFIVFRSNEQKGLECWRKSLRIRWENCIGFADKTLMKIETDLGIEFQTEDDIDRFQEADVYLQALIVLLRLLSRFSHLLHNAFIMVAKHRVLREDLLQSIKILSEAYDFPTRRLQGVRSPTFRSVETVIKLFRDRFLRSVGDVSEYLYGLKQLFDFLNADTWGSLLRGAVEFYKVAYCELLEILLANIQALKRYELNQKEKLWIEACVGTILRMSSYPYPTTLLHRAILSEFPLDVISFLLKCSTDANCPDALENSPLHLVSLLPKENSHLFCLTHLLINAGGHIDAMNKYGIRPLELLKTKRVLANPLKFLSLQCLAAQVIYKNGIVVSEKTFPKILVGFIKLHSA
;
A
#
# COMPACT_ATOMS: atom_id res chain seq x y z
N MET A 1 26.87 42.40 5.68
CA MET A 1 27.77 41.94 4.60
C MET A 1 27.39 40.49 4.34
N SER A 2 26.75 40.09 3.26
CA SER A 2 26.66 40.67 1.92
C SER A 2 25.34 40.26 1.27
N ASP A 3 24.68 41.23 0.65
CA ASP A 3 23.58 41.09 -0.30
C ASP A 3 23.91 40.09 -1.42
N CYS A 4 22.95 39.23 -1.74
CA CYS A 4 22.81 38.64 -3.06
C CYS A 4 21.51 39.19 -3.67
N SER A 5 21.60 40.41 -4.16
CA SER A 5 20.63 40.99 -5.08
C SER A 5 20.60 40.16 -6.36
N VAL A 6 19.54 39.37 -6.54
CA VAL A 6 19.16 38.89 -7.86
C VAL A 6 18.56 40.10 -8.58
N ASN A 7 19.41 40.77 -9.37
CA ASN A 7 18.97 41.64 -10.45
C ASN A 7 18.16 40.79 -11.43
N ASP A 8 16.84 40.81 -11.30
CA ASP A 8 15.94 40.37 -12.37
C ASP A 8 15.51 41.64 -13.12
N GLY A 9 16.04 41.80 -14.33
CA GLY A 9 15.84 42.97 -15.18
C GLY A 9 14.41 43.08 -15.70
N SER A 10 13.48 43.54 -14.86
CA SER A 10 12.14 43.94 -15.30
C SER A 10 12.23 45.29 -15.99
N VAL A 11 12.05 45.28 -17.32
CA VAL A 11 11.59 46.48 -18.04
C VAL A 11 10.16 46.72 -17.57
N GLU A 12 9.99 47.42 -16.44
CA GLU A 12 8.70 47.94 -16.03
C GLU A 12 8.33 49.07 -17.01
N THR A 13 7.46 48.77 -17.98
CA THR A 13 6.87 49.81 -18.82
C THR A 13 5.97 50.69 -17.96
N ARG A 14 6.53 51.78 -17.42
CA ARG A 14 5.82 52.82 -16.68
C ARG A 14 5.40 53.94 -17.63
N LEU A 15 4.20 54.49 -17.43
CA LEU A 15 3.81 55.76 -18.05
C LEU A 15 4.72 56.90 -17.53
N PRO A 16 4.78 58.07 -18.21
CA PRO A 16 5.48 59.26 -17.71
C PRO A 16 5.05 59.67 -16.30
N ASP A 17 3.81 59.31 -15.92
CA ASP A 17 3.20 59.57 -14.60
C ASP A 17 3.52 58.48 -13.55
N GLY A 18 4.43 57.53 -13.85
CA GLY A 18 4.91 56.50 -12.93
C GLY A 18 4.00 55.28 -12.73
N ARG A 19 2.81 55.24 -13.34
CA ARG A 19 1.86 54.11 -13.21
C ARG A 19 2.34 52.90 -14.01
N SER A 20 2.27 51.72 -13.39
CA SER A 20 2.60 50.44 -14.03
C SER A 20 1.43 49.93 -14.89
N ILE A 21 1.71 49.04 -15.84
CA ILE A 21 0.66 48.36 -16.61
C ILE A 21 -0.32 47.58 -15.70
N PHE A 22 0.16 47.10 -14.56
CA PHE A 22 -0.66 46.44 -13.55
C PHE A 22 -1.72 47.38 -12.96
N ASP A 23 -1.33 48.61 -12.63
CA ASP A 23 -2.25 49.63 -12.09
C ASP A 23 -3.35 50.02 -13.08
N LEU A 24 -3.04 49.95 -14.37
CA LEU A 24 -4.01 50.19 -15.45
C LEU A 24 -5.02 49.03 -15.59
N ILE A 25 -4.57 47.78 -15.37
CA ILE A 25 -5.46 46.62 -15.32
C ILE A 25 -6.32 46.67 -14.07
N THR A 26 -5.77 47.01 -12.90
CA THR A 26 -6.55 47.11 -11.65
C THR A 26 -7.62 48.20 -11.70
N SER A 27 -7.36 49.29 -12.42
CA SER A 27 -8.30 50.39 -12.65
C SER A 27 -9.24 50.19 -13.85
N ASN A 28 -9.19 49.04 -14.53
CA ASN A 28 -9.99 48.69 -15.72
C ASN A 28 -9.90 49.72 -16.86
N ASN A 29 -8.75 50.35 -17.06
CA ASN A 29 -8.58 51.43 -18.04
C ASN A 29 -8.00 50.91 -19.37
N LEU A 30 -8.86 50.27 -20.18
CA LEU A 30 -8.46 49.70 -21.48
C LEU A 30 -7.85 50.74 -22.45
N ASN A 31 -8.33 51.99 -22.42
CA ASN A 31 -7.86 53.02 -23.34
C ASN A 31 -6.41 53.43 -23.03
N ALA A 32 -6.07 53.54 -21.74
CA ALA A 32 -4.69 53.78 -21.32
C ALA A 32 -3.78 52.59 -21.68
N ILE A 33 -4.24 51.35 -21.46
CA ILE A 33 -3.50 50.13 -21.85
C ILE A 33 -3.25 50.11 -23.37
N ARG A 34 -4.27 50.43 -24.17
CA ARG A 34 -4.14 50.56 -25.63
C ARG A 34 -3.11 51.62 -25.99
N SER A 35 -3.21 52.84 -25.44
CA SER A 35 -2.27 53.92 -25.76
C SER A 35 -0.80 53.58 -25.45
N LEU A 36 -0.55 52.73 -24.45
CA LEU A 36 0.79 52.31 -24.05
C LEU A 36 1.31 51.13 -24.88
N LEU A 37 0.46 50.17 -25.22
CA LEU A 37 0.87 48.96 -25.93
C LEU A 37 0.78 49.07 -27.46
N THR A 38 -0.16 49.86 -28.01
CA THR A 38 -0.33 49.99 -29.47
C THR A 38 0.88 50.56 -30.22
N PRO A 39 1.72 51.44 -29.65
CA PRO A 39 2.92 51.92 -30.35
C PRO A 39 4.04 50.87 -30.40
N LEU A 40 3.99 49.85 -29.53
CA LEU A 40 5.03 48.83 -29.40
C LEU A 40 4.87 47.72 -30.45
N THR A 41 5.98 47.07 -30.80
CA THR A 41 5.99 45.89 -31.67
C THR A 41 5.36 44.68 -30.98
N LEU A 42 4.87 43.70 -31.76
CA LEU A 42 4.24 42.50 -31.19
C LEU A 42 5.16 41.74 -30.22
N ARG A 43 6.47 41.69 -30.50
CA ARG A 43 7.46 41.03 -29.64
C ARG A 43 7.59 41.75 -28.29
N GLU A 44 7.63 43.08 -28.30
CA GLU A 44 7.69 43.89 -27.08
C GLU A 44 6.39 43.74 -26.25
N ARG A 45 5.22 43.74 -26.92
CA ARG A 45 3.94 43.47 -26.24
C ARG A 45 3.93 42.10 -25.56
N GLN A 46 4.37 41.06 -26.27
CA GLN A 46 4.45 39.71 -25.71
C GLN A 46 5.37 39.67 -24.49
N THR A 47 6.56 40.29 -24.56
CA THR A 47 7.46 40.33 -23.40
C THR A 47 6.82 40.97 -22.17
N ILE A 48 5.98 41.99 -22.34
CA ILE A 48 5.25 42.63 -21.23
C ILE A 48 4.12 41.73 -20.73
N VAL A 49 3.38 41.07 -21.63
CA VAL A 49 2.23 40.23 -21.29
C VAL A 49 2.63 38.94 -20.57
N TYR A 50 3.82 38.39 -20.87
CA TYR A 50 4.39 37.22 -20.21
C TYR A 50 5.01 37.53 -18.83
N GLN A 51 5.16 38.80 -18.45
CA GLN A 51 5.63 39.14 -17.11
C GLN A 51 4.63 38.66 -16.05
N LYS A 52 5.14 37.98 -15.03
CA LYS A 52 4.35 37.49 -13.90
C LYS A 52 4.48 38.47 -12.73
N ILE A 53 3.35 39.05 -12.34
CA ILE A 53 3.24 39.94 -11.19
C ILE A 53 2.56 39.15 -10.08
N GLU A 54 3.25 38.95 -8.96
CA GLU A 54 2.83 38.02 -7.89
C GLU A 54 2.59 36.58 -8.39
N ASN A 55 3.48 36.08 -9.26
CA ASN A 55 3.36 34.76 -9.93
C ASN A 55 2.14 34.59 -10.85
N LYS A 56 1.40 35.66 -11.15
CA LYS A 56 0.21 35.66 -12.02
C LYS A 56 0.47 36.44 -13.32
N THR A 57 0.02 35.93 -14.46
CA THR A 57 0.06 36.65 -15.74
C THR A 57 -0.95 37.80 -15.79
N LEU A 58 -0.75 38.78 -16.69
CA LEU A 58 -1.71 39.87 -16.90
C LEU A 58 -3.09 39.36 -17.33
N LEU A 59 -3.13 38.27 -18.12
CA LEU A 59 -4.37 37.60 -18.51
C LEU A 59 -5.08 37.00 -17.29
N TYR A 60 -4.35 36.34 -16.39
CA TYR A 60 -4.91 35.83 -15.12
C TYR A 60 -5.57 36.97 -14.32
N HIS A 61 -4.90 38.11 -14.18
CA HIS A 61 -5.43 39.28 -13.45
C HIS A 61 -6.68 39.88 -14.08
N ALA A 62 -6.75 39.91 -15.41
CA ALA A 62 -7.96 40.34 -16.14
C ALA A 62 -9.12 39.36 -15.93
N CYS A 63 -8.84 38.05 -15.95
CA CYS A 63 -9.84 37.00 -15.70
C CYS A 63 -10.34 36.97 -14.25
N GLU A 64 -9.44 37.17 -13.28
CA GLU A 64 -9.77 37.21 -11.84
C GLU A 64 -10.71 38.36 -11.48
N ARG A 65 -10.53 39.51 -12.14
CA ARG A 65 -11.34 40.73 -11.96
C ARG A 65 -12.56 40.80 -12.88
N GLY A 66 -12.66 39.91 -13.86
CA GLY A 66 -13.81 39.83 -14.77
C GLY A 66 -13.80 40.84 -15.92
N PHE A 67 -12.64 41.46 -16.23
CA PHE A 67 -12.51 42.50 -17.24
C PHE A 67 -12.41 41.90 -18.66
N LYS A 68 -13.57 41.67 -19.26
CA LYS A 68 -13.75 40.99 -20.55
C LYS A 68 -13.01 41.68 -21.69
N ASP A 69 -13.10 43.01 -21.78
CA ASP A 69 -12.54 43.77 -22.89
C ASP A 69 -11.00 43.84 -22.81
N ILE A 70 -10.46 43.87 -21.59
CA ILE A 70 -9.01 43.76 -21.35
C ILE A 70 -8.52 42.35 -21.69
N ALA A 71 -9.19 41.30 -21.21
CA ALA A 71 -8.82 39.92 -21.54
C ALA A 71 -8.87 39.67 -23.05
N LYS A 72 -9.89 40.19 -23.74
CA LYS A 72 -10.00 40.12 -25.20
C LYS A 72 -8.85 40.83 -25.89
N TYR A 73 -8.51 42.05 -25.47
CA TYR A 73 -7.40 42.81 -26.04
C TYR A 73 -6.04 42.13 -25.84
N LEU A 74 -5.80 41.57 -24.66
CA LEU A 74 -4.56 40.83 -24.36
C LEU A 74 -4.40 39.60 -25.26
N LEU A 75 -5.48 38.86 -25.52
CA LEU A 75 -5.48 37.69 -26.39
C LEU A 75 -5.39 38.05 -27.87
N ASP A 76 -6.21 38.99 -28.34
CA ASP A 76 -6.37 39.30 -29.77
C ASP A 76 -5.25 40.20 -30.31
N GLU A 77 -4.80 41.19 -29.53
CA GLU A 77 -3.89 42.26 -30.02
C GLU A 77 -2.50 42.24 -29.37
N CYS A 78 -2.31 41.50 -28.27
CA CYS A 78 -1.03 41.43 -27.55
C CYS A 78 -0.39 40.03 -27.51
N GLY A 79 -1.11 38.99 -27.96
CA GLY A 79 -0.58 37.63 -28.07
C GLY A 79 -0.33 36.93 -26.73
N ALA A 80 -1.19 37.17 -25.73
CA ALA A 80 -1.15 36.45 -24.45
C ALA A 80 -1.31 34.92 -24.66
N ASP A 81 -0.53 34.13 -23.93
CA ASP A 81 -0.77 32.69 -23.83
C ASP A 81 -2.06 32.46 -23.04
N ILE A 82 -2.94 31.65 -23.64
CA ILE A 82 -4.27 31.38 -23.13
C ILE A 82 -4.27 30.46 -21.90
N ASP A 83 -3.22 29.66 -21.72
CA ASP A 83 -3.12 28.65 -20.66
C ASP A 83 -2.16 29.06 -19.53
N ASP A 84 -1.23 29.99 -19.78
CA ASP A 84 -0.31 30.49 -18.77
C ASP A 84 -0.99 31.47 -17.81
N GLY A 85 -1.21 31.02 -16.57
CA GLY A 85 -1.98 31.75 -15.56
C GLY A 85 -1.17 32.05 -14.31
N TYR A 86 -1.28 31.18 -13.31
CA TYR A 86 -0.56 31.23 -12.05
C TYR A 86 0.20 29.93 -11.84
N CYS A 87 1.48 30.02 -11.50
CA CYS A 87 2.30 28.84 -11.17
C CYS A 87 3.00 29.05 -9.83
N ASP A 88 2.73 28.17 -8.87
CA ASP A 88 3.52 28.03 -7.64
C ASP A 88 4.04 26.59 -7.53
N ARG A 89 4.94 26.31 -6.57
CA ARG A 89 5.65 25.02 -6.42
C ARG A 89 4.74 23.79 -6.31
N SER A 90 3.43 23.95 -6.06
CA SER A 90 2.47 22.85 -5.90
C SER A 90 1.26 22.89 -6.85
N GLU A 91 0.91 24.03 -7.46
CA GLU A 91 -0.30 24.16 -8.28
C GLU A 91 -0.07 25.10 -9.48
N SER A 92 -0.59 24.69 -10.64
CA SER A 92 -0.72 25.53 -11.84
C SER A 92 -2.21 25.79 -12.10
N VAL A 93 -2.60 27.06 -12.13
CA VAL A 93 -3.99 27.49 -12.32
C VAL A 93 -4.10 28.28 -13.62
N SER A 94 -4.85 27.76 -14.58
CA SER A 94 -5.07 28.42 -15.87
C SER A 94 -6.08 29.58 -15.78
N PRO A 95 -6.00 30.57 -16.70
CA PRO A 95 -6.99 31.66 -16.80
C PRO A 95 -8.45 31.15 -16.96
N LEU A 96 -8.63 30.02 -17.65
CA LEU A 96 -9.94 29.36 -17.79
C LEU A 96 -10.51 28.89 -16.44
N LEU A 97 -9.67 28.29 -15.59
CA LEU A 97 -10.10 27.82 -14.27
C LEU A 97 -10.54 28.99 -13.37
N VAL A 98 -9.87 30.14 -13.46
CA VAL A 98 -10.27 31.35 -12.75
C VAL A 98 -11.62 31.87 -13.26
N ALA A 99 -11.81 31.91 -14.58
CA ALA A 99 -13.08 32.35 -15.17
C ALA A 99 -14.26 31.45 -14.73
N ILE A 100 -14.02 30.14 -14.58
CA ILE A 100 -15.00 29.18 -14.04
C ILE A 100 -15.28 29.47 -12.56
N ARG A 101 -14.24 29.63 -11.73
CA ARG A 101 -14.39 29.96 -10.28
C ARG A 101 -15.18 31.26 -10.07
N LYS A 102 -15.02 32.23 -10.98
CA LYS A 102 -15.72 33.54 -10.96
C LYS A 102 -17.09 33.54 -11.65
N LEU A 103 -17.52 32.42 -12.24
CA LEU A 103 -18.79 32.27 -12.97
C LEU A 103 -18.99 33.28 -14.11
N ASN A 104 -17.90 33.73 -14.73
CA ASN A 104 -17.98 34.70 -15.82
C ASN A 104 -18.15 33.98 -17.16
N VAL A 105 -19.40 33.68 -17.51
CA VAL A 105 -19.80 32.96 -18.74
C VAL A 105 -19.18 33.56 -19.99
N PHE A 106 -19.02 34.89 -20.05
CA PHE A 106 -18.47 35.56 -21.21
C PHE A 106 -16.96 35.32 -21.37
N LEU A 107 -16.21 35.37 -20.26
CA LEU A 107 -14.78 35.02 -20.27
C LEU A 107 -14.58 33.53 -20.55
N MET A 108 -15.44 32.68 -19.99
CA MET A 108 -15.46 31.25 -20.29
C MET A 108 -15.66 30.99 -21.78
N MET A 109 -16.69 31.59 -22.40
CA MET A 109 -16.93 31.46 -23.84
C MET A 109 -15.79 32.03 -24.68
N LEU A 110 -15.18 33.13 -24.25
CA LEU A 110 -14.07 33.76 -24.97
C LEU A 110 -12.82 32.86 -24.98
N LEU A 111 -12.45 32.31 -23.81
CA LEU A 111 -11.31 31.40 -23.67
C LEU A 111 -11.58 30.05 -24.36
N MET A 112 -12.79 29.51 -24.22
CA MET A 112 -13.18 28.26 -24.89
C MET A 112 -13.21 28.40 -26.42
N ARG A 113 -13.73 29.51 -26.97
CA ARG A 113 -13.70 29.73 -28.43
C ARG A 113 -12.29 29.79 -29.02
N ARG A 114 -11.29 30.05 -28.18
CA ARG A 114 -9.86 30.14 -28.54
C ARG A 114 -9.08 28.87 -28.17
N GLU A 115 -9.80 27.77 -27.90
CA GLU A 115 -9.23 26.44 -27.65
C GLU A 115 -8.35 26.34 -26.40
N ALA A 116 -8.62 27.16 -25.37
CA ALA A 116 -7.94 27.06 -24.07
C ALA A 116 -7.91 25.62 -23.56
N ALA A 117 -6.73 25.16 -23.13
CA ALA A 117 -6.56 23.81 -22.61
C ALA A 117 -7.33 23.65 -21.30
N VAL A 118 -8.11 22.58 -21.26
CA VAL A 118 -8.69 22.08 -20.02
C VAL A 118 -7.58 21.29 -19.32
N GLY A 119 -6.71 21.99 -18.59
CA GLY A 119 -5.47 21.40 -18.05
C GLY A 119 -5.64 20.05 -17.36
N HIS A 120 -4.59 19.21 -17.38
CA HIS A 120 -4.51 18.01 -16.55
C HIS A 120 -4.58 18.43 -15.08
N GLY A 121 -5.71 18.16 -14.43
CA GLY A 121 -5.95 18.70 -13.10
C GLY A 121 -6.74 20.00 -13.11
N LEU A 122 -7.76 20.14 -13.98
CA LEU A 122 -9.04 20.49 -13.40
C LEU A 122 -9.16 19.64 -12.13
N CYS A 123 -9.11 20.23 -10.94
CA CYS A 123 -9.76 19.59 -9.80
C CYS A 123 -11.22 19.48 -10.26
N GLU A 124 -11.56 18.33 -10.84
CA GLU A 124 -12.91 17.99 -11.29
C GLU A 124 -13.88 18.10 -10.11
N THR A 125 -13.33 17.90 -8.90
CA THR A 125 -13.88 18.23 -7.59
C THR A 125 -14.19 19.73 -7.42
N ALA A 126 -13.30 20.65 -7.76
CA ALA A 126 -13.51 22.09 -7.58
C ALA A 126 -14.57 22.68 -8.52
N CYS A 127 -14.64 22.24 -9.78
CA CYS A 127 -15.69 22.69 -10.71
C CYS A 127 -17.06 22.08 -10.34
N ALA A 128 -17.09 20.80 -9.95
CA ALA A 128 -18.30 20.14 -9.50
C ALA A 128 -18.81 20.72 -8.17
N ASP A 129 -17.95 20.94 -7.17
CA ASP A 129 -18.32 21.52 -5.86
C ASP A 129 -18.84 22.95 -5.98
N TYR A 130 -18.29 23.77 -6.89
CA TYR A 130 -18.71 25.17 -7.06
C TYR A 130 -19.98 25.33 -7.91
N ALA A 131 -20.17 24.49 -8.93
CA ALA A 131 -21.42 24.39 -9.67
C ALA A 131 -22.55 23.84 -8.77
N PHE A 132 -22.20 22.88 -7.90
CA PHE A 132 -23.07 22.31 -6.86
C PHE A 132 -23.56 23.36 -5.86
N LYS A 133 -22.69 24.27 -5.39
CA LYS A 133 -23.10 25.36 -4.48
C LYS A 133 -24.09 26.35 -5.09
N ASN A 134 -24.10 26.52 -6.42
CA ASN A 134 -24.81 27.65 -7.07
C ASN A 134 -25.87 27.26 -8.13
N ARG A 135 -26.18 25.97 -8.33
CA ARG A 135 -27.31 25.47 -9.16
C ARG A 135 -27.31 25.91 -10.63
N TYR A 136 -26.15 26.09 -11.27
CA TYR A 136 -26.08 26.56 -12.66
C TYR A 136 -26.13 25.42 -13.70
N ASN A 137 -27.35 25.06 -14.13
CA ASN A 137 -27.61 24.05 -15.17
C ASN A 137 -26.92 24.35 -16.52
N SER A 138 -26.78 25.63 -16.88
CA SER A 138 -26.19 26.07 -18.15
C SER A 138 -24.66 25.97 -18.20
N LEU A 139 -23.99 25.92 -17.04
CA LEU A 139 -22.52 25.82 -16.96
C LEU A 139 -22.06 24.41 -17.35
N MET A 140 -22.78 23.39 -16.87
CA MET A 140 -22.49 21.99 -17.17
C MET A 140 -22.76 21.61 -18.62
N SER A 141 -23.77 22.22 -19.27
CA SER A 141 -24.04 21.99 -20.71
C SER A 141 -22.98 22.61 -21.63
N ILE A 142 -22.45 23.78 -21.28
CA ILE A 142 -21.37 24.44 -22.03
C ILE A 142 -20.06 23.65 -21.88
N LEU A 143 -19.72 23.22 -20.66
CA LEU A 143 -18.52 22.43 -20.40
C LEU A 143 -18.57 21.03 -21.03
N SER A 144 -19.75 20.40 -21.09
CA SER A 144 -19.91 19.09 -21.73
C SER A 144 -19.78 19.15 -23.26
N LEU A 145 -20.37 20.17 -23.90
CA LEU A 145 -20.22 20.41 -25.35
C LEU A 145 -18.75 20.69 -25.73
N TYR A 146 -18.01 21.34 -24.83
CA TYR A 146 -16.60 21.66 -25.03
C TYR A 146 -15.67 20.45 -24.81
N LYS A 147 -15.90 19.64 -23.77
CA LYS A 147 -15.09 18.43 -23.46
C LYS A 147 -15.25 17.32 -24.51
N ASN A 148 -16.41 17.24 -25.18
CA ASN A 148 -16.66 16.31 -26.30
C ASN A 148 -15.79 16.56 -27.55
N LYS A 149 -15.14 17.72 -27.65
CA LYS A 149 -14.16 18.00 -28.71
C LYS A 149 -12.72 17.62 -28.36
N VAL A 150 -12.33 17.58 -27.07
CA VAL A 150 -10.90 17.62 -26.71
C VAL A 150 -10.38 16.34 -26.06
N HIS A 151 -10.95 15.74 -25.01
CA HIS A 151 -10.44 14.44 -24.52
C HIS A 151 -11.44 13.64 -23.67
N ARG A 152 -11.53 12.34 -23.98
CA ARG A 152 -12.24 11.29 -23.24
C ARG A 152 -11.36 10.75 -22.11
N SER A 153 -11.58 11.17 -20.86
CA SER A 153 -11.26 10.33 -19.71
C SER A 153 -11.72 10.97 -18.40
N ASN A 154 -12.29 10.09 -17.57
CA ASN A 154 -12.43 10.12 -16.13
C ASN A 154 -13.30 11.24 -15.56
N LEU A 155 -14.45 10.85 -15.01
CA LEU A 155 -15.07 11.56 -13.91
C LEU A 155 -15.82 10.54 -13.06
N LEU A 156 -15.25 10.25 -11.90
CA LEU A 156 -15.92 9.61 -10.78
C LEU A 156 -16.37 10.77 -9.88
N ILE A 157 -17.67 11.04 -9.72
CA ILE A 157 -18.20 11.79 -8.55
C ILE A 157 -19.67 11.40 -8.35
N SER A 158 -19.95 11.09 -7.09
CA SER A 158 -21.26 10.94 -6.46
C SER A 158 -22.18 12.13 -6.71
N THR A 159 -23.35 11.90 -7.29
CA THR A 159 -24.46 12.86 -7.25
C THR A 159 -25.45 12.45 -6.14
N PRO A 160 -25.56 13.20 -5.03
CA PRO A 160 -26.72 13.09 -4.15
C PRO A 160 -27.96 13.66 -4.83
N GLU A 161 -29.12 13.14 -4.43
CA GLU A 161 -30.46 13.58 -4.87
C GLU A 161 -30.64 15.10 -4.88
N GLY A 162 -31.35 15.61 -5.90
CA GLY A 162 -31.95 16.95 -5.86
C GLY A 162 -31.88 17.77 -7.14
N VAL A 163 -31.07 17.40 -8.13
CA VAL A 163 -30.99 18.16 -9.39
C VAL A 163 -31.80 17.44 -10.46
N GLY A 164 -32.95 18.02 -10.80
CA GLY A 164 -33.80 17.58 -11.89
C GLY A 164 -33.12 17.77 -13.25
N TYR A 165 -32.20 16.87 -13.58
CA TYR A 165 -31.86 16.63 -14.98
C TYR A 165 -33.11 16.10 -15.68
N SER A 166 -33.40 16.57 -16.89
CA SER A 166 -34.38 15.88 -17.74
C SER A 166 -33.90 14.43 -17.90
N GLY A 167 -34.77 13.44 -17.65
CA GLY A 167 -34.38 12.02 -17.65
C GLY A 167 -33.69 11.57 -18.94
N LEU A 168 -33.95 12.27 -20.05
CA LEU A 168 -33.28 12.10 -21.34
C LEU A 168 -31.79 12.47 -21.29
N PHE A 169 -31.40 13.57 -20.63
CA PHE A 169 -30.02 14.03 -20.58
C PHE A 169 -29.13 13.10 -19.76
N MET A 170 -29.61 12.61 -18.61
CA MET A 170 -28.88 11.59 -17.83
C MET A 170 -28.74 10.28 -18.61
N PHE A 171 -29.76 9.86 -19.36
CA PHE A 171 -29.70 8.64 -20.16
C PHE A 171 -28.63 8.73 -21.26
N PHE A 172 -28.60 9.81 -22.04
CA PHE A 172 -27.57 10.01 -23.07
C PHE A 172 -26.17 10.07 -22.46
N TRP A 173 -25.98 10.81 -21.37
CA TRP A 173 -24.66 10.92 -20.72
C TRP A 173 -24.15 9.59 -20.14
N VAL A 174 -25.00 8.83 -19.45
CA VAL A 174 -24.62 7.52 -18.87
C VAL A 174 -24.36 6.47 -19.97
N SER A 175 -25.06 6.57 -21.11
CA SER A 175 -24.85 5.68 -22.26
C SER A 175 -23.47 5.83 -22.91
N GLU A 176 -22.84 7.01 -22.80
CA GLU A 176 -21.52 7.29 -23.35
C GLU A 176 -20.36 6.92 -22.41
N LEU A 177 -20.64 6.59 -21.13
CA LEU A 177 -19.63 6.12 -20.17
C LEU A 177 -19.09 4.73 -20.56
N SER A 178 -17.81 4.46 -20.25
CA SER A 178 -17.25 3.12 -20.36
C SER A 178 -17.93 2.15 -19.40
N TYR A 179 -17.91 0.86 -19.75
CA TYR A 179 -18.64 -0.18 -19.03
C TYR A 179 -18.23 -0.28 -17.55
N ASP A 180 -16.93 -0.19 -17.25
CA ASP A 180 -16.40 -0.28 -15.89
C ASP A 180 -16.77 0.91 -15.01
N ILE A 181 -16.80 2.12 -15.60
CA ILE A 181 -17.21 3.34 -14.89
C ILE A 181 -18.70 3.28 -14.57
N ARG A 182 -19.52 2.82 -15.53
CA ARG A 182 -20.97 2.66 -15.35
C ARG A 182 -21.30 1.66 -14.23
N SER A 183 -20.55 0.57 -14.16
CA SER A 183 -20.68 -0.43 -13.09
C SER A 183 -20.23 0.07 -11.72
N SER A 184 -19.15 0.84 -11.65
CA SER A 184 -18.69 1.46 -10.41
C SER A 184 -19.68 2.50 -9.88
N ASP A 185 -20.22 3.34 -10.77
CA ASP A 185 -21.25 4.34 -10.44
C ASP A 185 -22.55 3.69 -9.94
N PHE A 186 -22.93 2.54 -10.51
CA PHE A 186 -24.09 1.79 -10.03
C PHE A 186 -23.91 1.29 -8.58
N LEU A 187 -22.71 0.84 -8.22
CA LEU A 187 -22.42 0.45 -6.83
C LEU A 187 -22.52 1.65 -5.88
N LEU A 188 -22.03 2.82 -6.28
CA LEU A 188 -22.11 4.05 -5.49
C LEU A 188 -23.55 4.54 -5.33
N ALA A 189 -24.33 4.55 -6.41
CA ALA A 189 -25.76 4.89 -6.37
C ALA A 189 -26.52 3.97 -5.39
N THR A 190 -26.16 2.68 -5.40
CA THR A 190 -26.73 1.69 -4.48
C THR A 190 -26.32 1.93 -3.02
N ALA A 191 -25.05 2.28 -2.76
CA ALA A 191 -24.55 2.58 -1.42
C ALA A 191 -25.28 3.75 -0.75
N ASN A 192 -25.72 4.72 -1.54
CA ASN A 192 -26.41 5.91 -1.08
C ASN A 192 -27.95 5.81 -1.16
N GLY A 193 -28.49 4.73 -1.71
CA GLY A 193 -29.94 4.53 -1.82
C GLY A 193 -30.62 5.30 -2.96
N HIS A 194 -29.88 5.78 -3.96
CA HIS A 194 -30.40 6.64 -5.04
C HIS A 194 -31.17 5.84 -6.11
N ILE A 195 -32.42 5.47 -5.81
CA ILE A 195 -33.25 4.59 -6.65
C ILE A 195 -33.42 5.13 -8.09
N ALA A 196 -33.64 6.43 -8.26
CA ALA A 196 -33.81 7.03 -9.59
C ALA A 196 -32.56 6.89 -10.46
N ARG A 197 -31.37 7.04 -9.86
CA ARG A 197 -30.08 6.83 -10.53
C ARG A 197 -29.85 5.34 -10.83
N MET A 198 -30.21 4.44 -9.91
CA MET A 198 -30.15 3.01 -10.15
C MET A 198 -31.03 2.57 -11.33
N LYS A 199 -32.26 3.09 -11.44
CA LYS A 199 -33.18 2.81 -12.56
C LYS A 199 -32.62 3.26 -13.91
N THR A 200 -32.08 4.48 -13.97
CA THR A 200 -31.50 5.04 -15.21
C THR A 200 -30.25 4.28 -15.64
N LEU A 201 -29.38 3.93 -14.68
CA LEU A 201 -28.20 3.10 -14.92
C LEU A 201 -28.61 1.71 -15.46
N LEU A 202 -29.57 1.03 -14.83
CA LEU A 202 -30.04 -0.29 -15.28
C LEU A 202 -30.63 -0.24 -16.69
N ALA A 203 -31.36 0.82 -17.04
CA ALA A 203 -31.85 1.05 -18.41
C ALA A 203 -30.71 1.23 -19.42
N CYS A 204 -29.52 1.69 -18.98
CA CYS A 204 -28.32 1.79 -19.79
C CYS A 204 -27.50 0.47 -19.85
N GLY A 205 -28.00 -0.65 -19.32
CA GLY A 205 -27.35 -1.96 -19.45
C GLY A 205 -26.09 -2.15 -18.60
N VAL A 206 -26.06 -1.63 -17.37
CA VAL A 206 -24.94 -1.85 -16.42
C VAL A 206 -24.77 -3.35 -16.11
N ASN A 207 -23.52 -3.79 -15.92
CA ASN A 207 -23.27 -5.05 -15.22
C ASN A 207 -23.66 -4.94 -13.73
N LYS A 208 -24.88 -5.37 -13.41
CA LYS A 208 -25.36 -5.47 -12.03
C LYS A 208 -24.49 -6.38 -11.15
N ASN A 209 -23.85 -7.40 -11.74
CA ASN A 209 -23.00 -8.36 -11.02
C ASN A 209 -21.54 -7.91 -10.89
N HIS A 210 -21.19 -6.70 -11.34
CA HIS A 210 -19.86 -6.14 -11.14
C HIS A 210 -19.54 -6.07 -9.65
N LYS A 211 -18.31 -6.47 -9.29
CA LYS A 211 -17.82 -6.48 -7.93
C LYS A 211 -16.77 -5.39 -7.74
N ASN A 212 -16.84 -4.66 -6.64
CA ASN A 212 -15.79 -3.72 -6.24
C ASN A 212 -14.51 -4.45 -5.78
N GLU A 213 -13.49 -3.70 -5.40
CA GLU A 213 -12.24 -4.21 -4.80
C GLU A 213 -12.46 -5.03 -3.52
N GLN A 214 -13.61 -4.85 -2.85
CA GLN A 214 -14.01 -5.61 -1.67
C GLN A 214 -14.88 -6.85 -2.00
N GLU A 215 -14.93 -7.21 -3.29
CA GLU A 215 -15.72 -8.32 -3.86
C GLU A 215 -17.24 -8.19 -3.65
N GLU A 216 -17.73 -7.00 -3.36
CA GLU A 216 -19.15 -6.69 -3.17
C GLU A 216 -19.80 -6.29 -4.48
N ASN A 217 -20.91 -6.96 -4.83
CA ASN A 217 -21.83 -6.49 -5.86
C ASN A 217 -22.84 -5.49 -5.27
N ALA A 218 -23.73 -4.95 -6.12
CA ALA A 218 -24.70 -3.94 -5.68
C ALA A 218 -25.59 -4.42 -4.52
N LEU A 219 -25.99 -5.70 -4.55
CA LEU A 219 -26.83 -6.29 -3.50
C LEU A 219 -26.08 -6.35 -2.17
N CYS A 220 -24.82 -6.77 -2.18
CA CYS A 220 -23.96 -6.75 -1.01
C CYS A 220 -23.78 -5.33 -0.48
N VAL A 221 -23.53 -4.35 -1.36
CA VAL A 221 -23.38 -2.94 -0.97
C VAL A 221 -24.65 -2.40 -0.30
N ALA A 222 -25.85 -2.73 -0.83
CA ALA A 222 -27.12 -2.32 -0.24
C ALA A 222 -27.27 -2.86 1.20
N ILE A 223 -27.00 -4.16 1.40
CA ILE A 223 -27.08 -4.82 2.72
C ILE A 223 -26.04 -4.24 3.68
N MET A 224 -24.77 -4.13 3.25
CA MET A 224 -23.65 -3.65 4.07
C MET A 224 -23.81 -2.18 4.48
N ARG A 225 -24.52 -1.37 3.69
CA ARG A 225 -24.85 0.03 3.98
C ARG A 225 -26.23 0.21 4.63
N ASN A 226 -26.96 -0.86 4.89
CA ASN A 226 -28.31 -0.85 5.47
C ASN A 226 -29.33 -0.02 4.64
N GLN A 227 -29.20 -0.05 3.31
CA GLN A 227 -30.07 0.67 2.38
C GLN A 227 -31.28 -0.19 1.98
N LYS A 228 -32.26 -0.30 2.89
CA LYS A 228 -33.46 -1.15 2.70
C LYS A 228 -34.24 -0.85 1.40
N ASN A 229 -34.33 0.43 1.02
CA ASN A 229 -35.04 0.83 -0.19
C ASN A 229 -34.33 0.35 -1.46
N ALA A 230 -32.99 0.42 -1.50
CA ALA A 230 -32.20 -0.10 -2.60
C ALA A 230 -32.23 -1.63 -2.65
N GLU A 231 -32.13 -2.30 -1.48
CA GLU A 231 -32.25 -3.75 -1.36
C GLU A 231 -33.59 -4.26 -1.93
N ASN A 232 -34.71 -3.69 -1.47
CA ASN A 232 -36.05 -4.05 -1.95
C ASN A 232 -36.21 -3.79 -3.45
N PHE A 233 -35.65 -2.67 -3.94
CA PHE A 233 -35.66 -2.37 -5.38
C PHE A 233 -34.92 -3.43 -6.19
N LEU A 234 -33.70 -3.82 -5.78
CA LEU A 234 -32.89 -4.81 -6.52
C LEU A 234 -33.52 -6.21 -6.53
N ILE A 235 -34.19 -6.61 -5.46
CA ILE A 235 -34.92 -7.89 -5.36
C ILE A 235 -36.13 -7.90 -6.29
N ASN A 236 -36.95 -6.84 -6.25
CA ASN A 236 -38.20 -6.78 -7.02
C ASN A 236 -37.96 -6.56 -8.52
N TYR A 237 -36.86 -5.91 -8.90
CA TYR A 237 -36.60 -5.47 -10.27
C TYR A 237 -36.13 -6.60 -11.22
N LYS A 238 -36.64 -7.85 -11.08
CA LYS A 238 -36.28 -9.07 -11.84
C LYS A 238 -34.77 -9.21 -12.14
N SER A 239 -33.93 -8.59 -11.31
CA SER A 239 -32.53 -8.35 -11.61
C SER A 239 -31.66 -9.39 -10.96
N TYR A 240 -32.03 -9.83 -9.77
CA TYR A 240 -31.32 -10.88 -9.04
C TYR A 240 -32.24 -12.06 -8.84
N THR A 241 -31.66 -13.26 -8.90
CA THR A 241 -32.36 -14.47 -8.49
C THR A 241 -32.40 -14.52 -6.96
N LEU A 242 -33.42 -15.18 -6.40
CA LEU A 242 -33.48 -15.43 -4.95
C LEU A 242 -32.25 -16.21 -4.44
N LYS A 243 -31.65 -17.05 -5.31
CA LYS A 243 -30.38 -17.73 -5.05
C LYS A 243 -29.20 -16.76 -4.92
N SER A 244 -29.08 -15.77 -5.81
CA SER A 244 -28.05 -14.73 -5.70
C SER A 244 -28.24 -13.85 -4.47
N TYR A 245 -29.49 -13.63 -4.07
CA TYR A 245 -29.81 -12.87 -2.86
C TYR A 245 -29.47 -13.61 -1.57
N SER A 246 -29.79 -14.90 -1.48
CA SER A 246 -29.37 -15.73 -0.33
C SER A 246 -27.85 -15.81 -0.21
N GLN A 247 -27.13 -15.97 -1.33
CA GLN A 247 -25.66 -15.91 -1.34
C GLN A 247 -25.10 -14.56 -0.90
N ALA A 248 -25.73 -13.45 -1.31
CA ALA A 248 -25.32 -12.11 -0.87
C ALA A 248 -25.54 -11.90 0.63
N LEU A 249 -26.64 -12.42 1.19
CA LEU A 249 -26.91 -12.39 2.63
C LEU A 249 -25.89 -13.24 3.41
N GLU A 250 -25.55 -14.44 2.93
CA GLU A 250 -24.50 -15.29 3.51
C GLU A 250 -23.14 -14.57 3.54
N PHE A 251 -22.75 -13.98 2.40
CA PHE A 251 -21.51 -13.21 2.26
C PHE A 251 -21.46 -11.98 3.18
N CYS A 252 -22.53 -11.18 3.19
CA CYS A 252 -22.61 -10.00 4.05
C CYS A 252 -22.61 -10.39 5.53
N GLY A 253 -23.30 -11.46 5.90
CA GLY A 253 -23.32 -11.98 7.26
C GLY A 253 -21.91 -12.35 7.73
N ALA A 254 -21.15 -13.08 6.90
CA ALA A 254 -19.77 -13.41 7.19
C ALA A 254 -18.87 -12.16 7.30
N LYS A 255 -19.07 -11.14 6.45
CA LYS A 255 -18.32 -9.88 6.55
C LYS A 255 -18.66 -9.08 7.82
N PHE A 256 -19.92 -9.07 8.25
CA PHE A 256 -20.33 -8.40 9.50
C PHE A 256 -19.65 -9.01 10.71
N ILE A 257 -19.59 -10.34 10.77
CA ILE A 257 -18.91 -11.08 11.84
C ILE A 257 -17.41 -10.81 11.81
N VAL A 258 -16.75 -11.10 10.69
CA VAL A 258 -15.28 -11.12 10.63
C VAL A 258 -14.65 -9.71 10.60
N PHE A 259 -15.23 -8.77 9.85
CA PHE A 259 -14.60 -7.46 9.61
C PHE A 259 -15.22 -6.31 10.39
N ARG A 260 -16.46 -6.45 10.90
CA ARG A 260 -17.13 -5.41 11.68
C ARG A 260 -17.41 -5.82 13.14
N SER A 261 -17.02 -7.03 13.54
CA SER A 261 -17.27 -7.61 14.87
C SER A 261 -18.74 -7.45 15.31
N ASN A 262 -19.66 -7.58 14.35
CA ASN A 262 -21.10 -7.42 14.57
C ASN A 262 -21.80 -8.76 14.32
N GLU A 263 -21.74 -9.63 15.33
CA GLU A 263 -22.30 -10.99 15.26
C GLU A 263 -23.82 -10.96 15.12
N GLN A 264 -24.50 -10.06 15.84
CA GLN A 264 -25.96 -9.95 15.78
C GLN A 264 -26.47 -9.74 14.35
N LYS A 265 -25.93 -8.74 13.63
CA LYS A 265 -26.32 -8.49 12.23
C LYS A 265 -25.88 -9.62 11.30
N GLY A 266 -24.76 -10.26 11.60
CA GLY A 266 -24.27 -11.41 10.86
C GLY A 266 -25.25 -12.58 10.89
N LEU A 267 -25.67 -12.96 12.10
CA LEU A 267 -26.63 -14.03 12.34
C LEU A 267 -28.01 -13.70 11.79
N GLU A 268 -28.47 -12.44 11.89
CA GLU A 268 -29.70 -11.98 11.25
C GLU A 268 -29.68 -12.19 9.72
N CYS A 269 -28.57 -11.86 9.07
CA CYS A 269 -28.40 -12.10 7.63
C CYS A 269 -28.43 -13.59 7.28
N TRP A 270 -27.78 -14.43 8.09
CA TRP A 270 -27.78 -15.89 7.87
C TRP A 270 -29.15 -16.52 8.06
N ARG A 271 -29.87 -16.18 9.13
CA ARG A 271 -31.26 -16.63 9.33
C ARG A 271 -32.16 -16.20 8.18
N LYS A 272 -32.06 -14.94 7.74
CA LYS A 272 -32.80 -14.43 6.57
C LYS A 272 -32.49 -15.23 5.30
N SER A 273 -31.22 -15.57 5.06
CA SER A 273 -30.82 -16.42 3.93
C SER A 273 -31.45 -17.81 3.99
N LEU A 274 -31.41 -18.46 5.16
CA LEU A 274 -31.97 -19.80 5.36
C LEU A 274 -33.49 -19.83 5.13
N ARG A 275 -34.23 -18.85 5.65
CA ARG A 275 -35.68 -18.74 5.40
C ARG A 275 -35.99 -18.64 3.91
N ILE A 276 -35.28 -17.78 3.19
CA ILE A 276 -35.46 -17.62 1.73
C ILE A 276 -35.21 -18.94 1.00
N ARG A 277 -34.18 -19.69 1.40
CA ARG A 277 -33.86 -20.99 0.79
C ARG A 277 -34.94 -22.03 1.05
N TRP A 278 -35.43 -22.09 2.29
CA TRP A 278 -36.47 -23.04 2.72
C TRP A 278 -37.81 -22.76 2.04
N GLU A 279 -38.29 -21.52 2.12
CA GLU A 279 -39.59 -21.09 1.58
C GLU A 279 -39.69 -21.27 0.06
N ASN A 280 -38.58 -21.16 -0.66
CA ASN A 280 -38.55 -21.21 -2.12
C ASN A 280 -37.96 -22.51 -2.69
N CYS A 281 -37.79 -23.54 -1.84
CA CYS A 281 -37.19 -24.84 -2.21
C CYS A 281 -35.86 -24.70 -2.99
N ILE A 282 -35.06 -23.70 -2.67
CA ILE A 282 -33.74 -23.49 -3.30
C ILE A 282 -32.82 -24.56 -2.73
N GLY A 283 -32.58 -25.63 -3.50
CA GLY A 283 -31.84 -26.80 -3.05
C GLY A 283 -30.53 -26.46 -2.32
N PHE A 284 -30.30 -27.13 -1.20
CA PHE A 284 -29.06 -27.02 -0.42
C PHE A 284 -27.86 -27.71 -1.11
N ALA A 285 -28.07 -28.32 -2.28
CA ALA A 285 -27.04 -28.98 -3.09
C ALA A 285 -25.85 -28.06 -3.43
N ASP A 286 -26.07 -26.75 -3.54
CA ASP A 286 -24.98 -25.78 -3.77
C ASP A 286 -24.11 -25.53 -2.53
N LYS A 287 -24.63 -25.77 -1.32
CA LYS A 287 -23.84 -25.75 -0.08
C LYS A 287 -23.00 -27.02 0.08
N THR A 288 -23.42 -28.14 -0.52
CA THR A 288 -22.76 -29.45 -0.40
C THR A 288 -21.75 -29.76 -1.50
N LEU A 289 -21.81 -29.10 -2.67
CA LEU A 289 -20.96 -29.39 -3.83
C LEU A 289 -19.48 -29.02 -3.68
N MET A 290 -19.13 -28.24 -2.66
CA MET A 290 -17.79 -28.27 -2.09
C MET A 290 -17.91 -28.89 -0.70
N LYS A 291 -17.82 -30.21 -0.61
CA LYS A 291 -17.13 -30.84 0.51
C LYS A 291 -15.74 -30.23 0.53
N ILE A 292 -15.63 -29.08 1.16
CA ILE A 292 -14.38 -28.65 1.70
C ILE A 292 -14.23 -29.63 2.87
N GLU A 293 -13.70 -30.83 2.60
CA GLU A 293 -13.05 -31.65 3.64
C GLU A 293 -11.79 -30.86 4.05
N THR A 294 -12.00 -29.69 4.63
CA THR A 294 -11.05 -29.00 5.49
C THR A 294 -11.31 -29.50 6.89
N ASP A 295 -10.26 -29.55 7.70
CA ASP A 295 -10.37 -29.92 9.11
C ASP A 295 -11.15 -28.85 9.92
N LEU A 296 -11.67 -27.80 9.26
CA LEU A 296 -12.50 -26.73 9.82
C LEU A 296 -13.99 -27.09 10.01
N GLY A 297 -14.50 -28.16 9.41
CA GLY A 297 -15.87 -28.64 9.61
C GLY A 297 -16.88 -28.32 8.50
N ILE A 298 -18.17 -28.50 8.79
CA ILE A 298 -19.28 -28.44 7.82
C ILE A 298 -20.06 -27.12 7.99
N GLU A 299 -20.46 -26.50 6.88
CA GLU A 299 -21.29 -25.29 6.88
C GLU A 299 -22.72 -25.58 7.37
N PHE A 300 -23.28 -24.67 8.17
CA PHE A 300 -24.67 -24.75 8.65
C PHE A 300 -25.71 -24.83 7.53
N GLN A 301 -26.78 -25.58 7.81
CA GLN A 301 -27.86 -25.83 6.87
C GLN A 301 -29.23 -25.41 7.40
N THR A 302 -29.40 -25.35 8.73
CA THR A 302 -30.67 -25.04 9.40
C THR A 302 -30.55 -23.88 10.38
N GLU A 303 -31.67 -23.28 10.79
CA GLU A 303 -31.67 -22.26 11.85
C GLU A 303 -31.28 -22.89 13.20
N ASP A 304 -31.64 -24.16 13.44
CA ASP A 304 -31.24 -24.90 14.64
C ASP A 304 -29.71 -25.06 14.76
N ASP A 305 -29.00 -25.18 13.63
CA ASP A 305 -27.53 -25.21 13.63
C ASP A 305 -26.97 -23.88 14.15
N ILE A 306 -27.59 -22.75 13.78
CA ILE A 306 -27.16 -21.42 14.22
C ILE A 306 -27.35 -21.25 15.72
N ASP A 307 -28.45 -21.74 16.27
CA ASP A 307 -28.77 -21.60 17.68
C ASP A 307 -27.87 -22.45 18.60
N ARG A 308 -27.20 -23.47 18.02
CA ARG A 308 -26.20 -24.29 18.72
C ARG A 308 -24.79 -23.69 18.71
N PHE A 309 -24.55 -22.62 17.95
CA PHE A 309 -23.21 -22.04 17.83
C PHE A 309 -22.74 -21.41 19.14
N GLN A 310 -21.54 -21.77 19.56
CA GLN A 310 -20.78 -20.93 20.48
C GLN A 310 -20.15 -19.78 19.69
N GLU A 311 -19.84 -18.67 20.36
CA GLU A 311 -19.27 -17.49 19.70
C GLU A 311 -18.00 -17.82 18.88
N ALA A 312 -17.18 -18.79 19.29
CA ALA A 312 -15.98 -19.20 18.55
C ALA A 312 -16.31 -19.94 17.23
N ASP A 313 -17.45 -20.61 17.18
CA ASP A 313 -17.93 -21.35 16.01
C ASP A 313 -18.52 -20.40 14.96
N VAL A 314 -19.12 -19.29 15.40
CA VAL A 314 -19.67 -18.27 14.49
C VAL A 314 -18.59 -17.71 13.54
N TYR A 315 -17.38 -17.41 14.04
CA TYR A 315 -16.28 -16.93 13.20
C TYR A 315 -15.74 -18.01 12.26
N LEU A 316 -15.71 -19.27 12.72
CA LEU A 316 -15.28 -20.40 11.90
C LEU A 316 -16.27 -20.65 10.76
N GLN A 317 -17.57 -20.60 11.06
CA GLN A 317 -18.63 -20.72 10.07
C GLN A 317 -18.61 -19.56 9.06
N ALA A 318 -18.30 -18.34 9.52
CA ALA A 318 -18.12 -17.20 8.62
C ALA A 318 -16.95 -17.42 7.65
N LEU A 319 -15.86 -18.04 8.10
CA LEU A 319 -14.73 -18.40 7.26
C LEU A 319 -15.11 -19.44 6.20
N ILE A 320 -15.84 -20.49 6.59
CA ILE A 320 -16.32 -21.54 5.67
C ILE A 320 -17.23 -20.94 4.59
N VAL A 321 -18.16 -20.05 4.98
CA VAL A 321 -19.03 -19.33 4.04
C VAL A 321 -18.21 -18.51 3.03
N LEU A 322 -17.17 -17.79 3.49
CA LEU A 322 -16.29 -17.02 2.60
C LEU A 322 -15.47 -17.93 1.69
N LEU A 323 -15.00 -19.08 2.18
CA LEU A 323 -14.26 -20.06 1.38
C LEU A 323 -15.10 -20.58 0.21
N ARG A 324 -16.40 -20.80 0.44
CA ARG A 324 -17.34 -21.24 -0.60
C ARG A 324 -17.63 -20.15 -1.64
N LEU A 325 -17.76 -18.91 -1.21
CA LEU A 325 -18.25 -17.80 -2.06
C LEU A 325 -17.15 -17.03 -2.79
N LEU A 326 -15.92 -17.06 -2.28
CA LEU A 326 -14.80 -16.30 -2.84
C LEU A 326 -13.84 -17.18 -3.62
N SER A 327 -13.11 -16.54 -4.54
CA SER A 327 -11.96 -17.20 -5.17
C SER A 327 -10.91 -17.49 -4.11
N ARG A 328 -10.21 -18.63 -4.27
CA ARG A 328 -9.06 -19.02 -3.42
C ARG A 328 -7.97 -17.95 -3.39
N PHE A 329 -7.89 -17.10 -4.40
CA PHE A 329 -6.92 -16.02 -4.54
C PHE A 329 -7.42 -14.66 -4.05
N SER A 330 -8.62 -14.61 -3.45
CA SER A 330 -9.19 -13.37 -2.92
C SER A 330 -8.37 -12.81 -1.77
N HIS A 331 -8.01 -11.52 -1.85
CA HIS A 331 -7.38 -10.80 -0.75
C HIS A 331 -8.27 -10.72 0.50
N LEU A 332 -9.59 -10.63 0.30
CA LEU A 332 -10.55 -10.56 1.38
C LEU A 332 -10.57 -11.89 2.15
N LEU A 333 -10.53 -13.01 1.44
CA LEU A 333 -10.50 -14.34 2.05
C LEU A 333 -9.25 -14.52 2.93
N HIS A 334 -8.07 -14.15 2.43
CA HIS A 334 -6.83 -14.20 3.22
C HIS A 334 -6.92 -13.35 4.49
N ASN A 335 -7.46 -12.13 4.38
CA ASN A 335 -7.65 -11.27 5.55
C ASN A 335 -8.65 -11.87 6.56
N ALA A 336 -9.66 -12.59 6.09
CA ALA A 336 -10.63 -13.26 6.96
C ALA A 336 -9.97 -14.38 7.79
N PHE A 337 -9.14 -15.22 7.17
CA PHE A 337 -8.35 -16.24 7.89
C PHE A 337 -7.53 -15.64 9.04
N ILE A 338 -6.85 -14.51 8.79
CA ILE A 338 -6.05 -13.82 9.81
C ILE A 338 -6.93 -13.32 10.97
N MET A 339 -8.06 -12.68 10.66
CA MET A 339 -8.95 -12.11 11.68
C MET A 339 -9.58 -13.20 12.54
N VAL A 340 -10.04 -14.29 11.94
CA VAL A 340 -10.62 -15.43 12.66
C VAL A 340 -9.58 -16.11 13.54
N ALA A 341 -8.36 -16.30 13.05
CA ALA A 341 -7.26 -16.85 13.85
C ALA A 341 -6.88 -15.93 15.02
N LYS A 342 -6.75 -14.61 14.80
CA LYS A 342 -6.52 -13.62 15.87
C LYS A 342 -7.58 -13.73 16.96
N HIS A 343 -8.84 -13.79 16.57
CA HIS A 343 -9.96 -13.87 17.50
C HIS A 343 -9.93 -15.15 18.35
N ARG A 344 -9.58 -16.30 17.77
CA ARG A 344 -9.42 -17.55 18.53
C ARG A 344 -8.20 -17.57 19.44
N VAL A 345 -7.08 -16.95 19.06
CA VAL A 345 -5.91 -16.82 19.95
C VAL A 345 -6.25 -16.05 21.23
N LEU A 346 -7.08 -15.00 21.14
CA LEU A 346 -7.57 -14.26 22.31
C LEU A 346 -8.42 -15.12 23.26
N ARG A 347 -8.98 -16.23 22.78
CA ARG A 347 -9.83 -17.18 23.54
C ARG A 347 -9.14 -18.49 23.86
N GLU A 348 -7.82 -18.45 23.90
CA GLU A 348 -6.97 -19.54 24.31
C GLU A 348 -6.86 -20.77 23.38
N ASP A 349 -7.53 -20.80 22.23
CA ASP A 349 -7.47 -21.92 21.27
C ASP A 349 -6.38 -21.72 20.18
N LEU A 350 -5.12 -21.99 20.57
CA LEU A 350 -3.96 -21.77 19.70
C LEU A 350 -3.87 -22.80 18.58
N LEU A 351 -4.12 -24.08 18.89
CA LEU A 351 -3.92 -25.19 17.96
C LEU A 351 -4.86 -25.06 16.75
N GLN A 352 -6.12 -24.69 16.97
CA GLN A 352 -7.05 -24.45 15.88
C GLN A 352 -6.71 -23.17 15.10
N SER A 353 -6.22 -22.12 15.78
CA SER A 353 -5.77 -20.90 15.11
C SER A 353 -4.62 -21.18 14.14
N ILE A 354 -3.68 -22.02 14.55
CA ILE A 354 -2.56 -22.46 13.71
C ILE A 354 -3.06 -23.27 12.52
N LYS A 355 -4.00 -24.21 12.73
CA LYS A 355 -4.61 -24.99 11.63
C LYS A 355 -5.33 -24.11 10.61
N ILE A 356 -6.12 -23.14 11.09
CA ILE A 356 -6.81 -22.14 10.24
C ILE A 356 -5.78 -21.38 9.40
N LEU A 357 -4.70 -20.93 10.03
CA LEU A 357 -3.64 -20.21 9.34
C LEU A 357 -2.91 -21.12 8.35
N SER A 358 -2.55 -22.36 8.70
CA SER A 358 -1.90 -23.30 7.77
C SER A 358 -2.76 -23.60 6.55
N GLU A 359 -4.08 -23.74 6.71
CA GLU A 359 -4.99 -23.91 5.57
C GLU A 359 -5.06 -22.67 4.66
N ALA A 360 -5.00 -21.47 5.25
CA ALA A 360 -4.89 -20.22 4.50
C ALA A 360 -3.64 -20.18 3.62
N TYR A 361 -2.60 -20.95 3.97
CA TYR A 361 -1.30 -20.98 3.32
C TYR A 361 -1.08 -22.15 2.37
N ASP A 362 -1.71 -23.30 2.62
CA ASP A 362 -1.78 -24.41 1.64
C ASP A 362 -2.58 -24.02 0.39
N PHE A 363 -3.54 -23.10 0.54
CA PHE A 363 -4.34 -22.58 -0.56
C PHE A 363 -3.54 -21.79 -1.63
N PRO A 364 -2.59 -20.90 -1.28
CA PRO A 364 -1.77 -20.16 -2.24
C PRO A 364 -0.50 -20.89 -2.74
N THR A 365 -0.02 -21.97 -2.11
CA THR A 365 1.23 -22.66 -2.51
C THR A 365 1.05 -23.60 -3.72
N ARG A 366 -0.18 -24.00 -4.07
CA ARG A 366 -0.44 -24.80 -5.29
C ARG A 366 -0.60 -23.91 -6.53
N ARG A 367 0.56 -23.53 -7.10
CA ARG A 367 0.80 -22.85 -8.40
C ARG A 367 0.70 -21.31 -8.42
N LEU A 368 1.90 -20.71 -8.48
CA LEU A 368 2.29 -19.54 -9.29
C LEU A 368 1.54 -18.21 -9.08
N GLN A 369 2.21 -17.28 -8.39
CA GLN A 369 2.58 -15.92 -8.83
C GLN A 369 2.76 -15.06 -7.57
N GLY A 370 4.01 -14.73 -7.22
CA GLY A 370 4.41 -13.67 -6.28
C GLY A 370 3.59 -13.54 -4.99
N VAL A 371 4.19 -13.91 -3.85
CA VAL A 371 3.60 -13.69 -2.52
C VAL A 371 3.14 -12.22 -2.41
N ARG A 372 1.82 -12.00 -2.30
CA ARG A 372 1.24 -10.65 -2.20
C ARG A 372 1.33 -10.15 -0.75
N SER A 373 1.33 -8.81 -0.56
CA SER A 373 1.39 -8.11 0.75
C SER A 373 0.60 -8.74 1.91
N PRO A 374 -0.63 -9.26 1.70
CA PRO A 374 -1.43 -9.84 2.79
C PRO A 374 -0.82 -11.11 3.38
N THR A 375 -0.08 -11.90 2.59
CA THR A 375 0.62 -13.09 3.08
C THR A 375 1.75 -12.70 4.02
N PHE A 376 2.47 -11.59 3.77
CA PHE A 376 3.48 -11.11 4.71
C PHE A 376 2.88 -10.73 6.07
N ARG A 377 1.82 -9.90 6.03
CA ARG A 377 1.13 -9.43 7.25
C ARG A 377 0.48 -10.57 8.03
N SER A 378 0.06 -11.63 7.36
CA SER A 378 -0.45 -12.82 8.00
C SER A 378 0.66 -13.55 8.75
N VAL A 379 1.82 -13.81 8.12
CA VAL A 379 2.99 -14.41 8.80
C VAL A 379 3.42 -13.60 10.01
N GLU A 380 3.58 -12.29 9.81
CA GLU A 380 3.95 -11.34 10.87
C GLU A 380 2.94 -11.37 12.02
N THR A 381 1.63 -11.40 11.71
CA THR A 381 0.58 -11.56 12.71
C THR A 381 0.74 -12.87 13.47
N VAL A 382 0.89 -14.01 12.78
CA VAL A 382 1.03 -15.32 13.41
C VAL A 382 2.18 -15.27 14.41
N ILE A 383 3.34 -14.80 13.93
CA ILE A 383 4.58 -14.67 14.70
C ILE A 383 4.41 -13.73 15.91
N LYS A 384 3.73 -12.58 15.76
CA LYS A 384 3.40 -11.65 16.86
C LYS A 384 2.46 -12.29 17.88
N LEU A 385 1.43 -13.02 17.44
CA LEU A 385 0.49 -13.74 18.31
C LEU A 385 1.19 -14.81 19.15
N PHE A 386 2.11 -15.58 18.54
CA PHE A 386 2.97 -16.50 19.27
C PHE A 386 3.79 -15.78 20.34
N ARG A 387 4.50 -14.71 19.97
CA ARG A 387 5.31 -13.96 20.95
C ARG A 387 4.47 -13.43 22.11
N ASP A 388 3.40 -12.69 21.82
CA ASP A 388 2.66 -11.92 22.81
C ASP A 388 1.89 -12.80 23.81
N ARG A 389 1.44 -14.00 23.40
CA ARG A 389 0.79 -14.94 24.30
C ARG A 389 1.79 -15.74 25.14
N PHE A 390 2.84 -16.29 24.54
CA PHE A 390 3.81 -17.12 25.26
C PHE A 390 4.74 -16.33 26.17
N LEU A 391 4.93 -15.02 25.94
CA LEU A 391 5.53 -14.13 26.93
C LEU A 391 4.64 -13.92 28.17
N ARG A 392 3.31 -14.08 28.04
CA ARG A 392 2.30 -13.83 29.08
C ARG A 392 1.84 -15.10 29.79
N SER A 393 1.83 -16.25 29.13
CA SER A 393 1.39 -17.53 29.70
C SER A 393 2.58 -18.41 30.11
N VAL A 394 2.60 -18.86 31.37
CA VAL A 394 3.34 -20.05 31.80
C VAL A 394 2.56 -21.28 31.29
N GLY A 395 2.53 -21.47 29.96
CA GLY A 395 1.79 -22.56 29.30
C GLY A 395 2.66 -23.81 29.07
N ASP A 396 1.98 -24.93 28.77
CA ASP A 396 2.60 -26.22 28.44
C ASP A 396 3.59 -26.10 27.26
N VAL A 397 4.82 -26.59 27.48
CA VAL A 397 5.92 -26.61 26.50
C VAL A 397 5.49 -27.31 25.21
N SER A 398 4.62 -28.32 25.33
CA SER A 398 4.17 -29.15 24.21
C SER A 398 3.38 -28.34 23.17
N GLU A 399 2.49 -27.44 23.63
CA GLU A 399 1.68 -26.58 22.77
C GLU A 399 2.53 -25.50 22.09
N TYR A 400 3.50 -24.94 22.82
CA TYR A 400 4.44 -23.97 22.26
C TYR A 400 5.30 -24.57 21.15
N LEU A 401 5.86 -25.76 21.41
CA LEU A 401 6.67 -26.48 20.43
C LEU A 401 5.85 -26.93 19.23
N TYR A 402 4.59 -27.34 19.43
CA TYR A 402 3.70 -27.69 18.32
C TYR A 402 3.45 -26.48 17.41
N GLY A 403 3.13 -25.33 18.00
CA GLY A 403 2.88 -24.15 17.19
C GLY A 403 4.12 -23.54 16.55
N LEU A 404 5.28 -23.63 17.21
CA LEU A 404 6.56 -23.34 16.56
C LEU A 404 6.84 -24.31 15.41
N LYS A 405 6.59 -25.62 15.55
CA LYS A 405 6.73 -26.61 14.46
C LYS A 405 5.94 -26.20 13.23
N GLN A 406 4.67 -25.90 13.41
CA GLN A 406 3.79 -25.45 12.33
C GLN A 406 4.29 -24.15 11.70
N LEU A 407 4.81 -23.22 12.51
CA LEU A 407 5.41 -21.98 12.03
C LEU A 407 6.68 -22.24 11.20
N PHE A 408 7.56 -23.14 11.65
CA PHE A 408 8.79 -23.49 10.94
C PHE A 408 8.52 -24.29 9.66
N ASP A 409 7.56 -25.22 9.69
CA ASP A 409 7.11 -25.95 8.49
C ASP A 409 6.49 -25.00 7.46
N PHE A 410 5.75 -24.00 7.95
CA PHE A 410 5.25 -22.90 7.13
C PHE A 410 6.41 -22.06 6.54
N LEU A 411 7.44 -21.76 7.33
CA LEU A 411 8.67 -21.07 6.92
C LEU A 411 9.65 -22.01 6.17
N ASN A 412 9.16 -22.98 5.40
CA ASN A 412 10.03 -23.82 4.58
C ASN A 412 10.76 -23.02 3.47
N ALA A 413 11.74 -23.66 2.82
CA ALA A 413 12.61 -23.05 1.82
C ALA A 413 11.85 -22.37 0.66
N ASP A 414 10.71 -22.94 0.25
CA ASP A 414 9.95 -22.48 -0.92
C ASP A 414 9.08 -21.26 -0.61
N THR A 415 8.47 -21.19 0.59
CA THR A 415 7.64 -20.06 1.02
C THR A 415 8.50 -18.84 1.29
N TRP A 416 9.58 -18.97 2.05
CA TRP A 416 10.53 -17.90 2.34
C TRP A 416 11.24 -17.39 1.08
N GLY A 417 11.69 -18.30 0.21
CA GLY A 417 12.32 -17.90 -1.06
C GLY A 417 11.36 -17.13 -1.95
N SER A 418 10.07 -17.46 -1.93
CA SER A 418 9.03 -16.74 -2.68
C SER A 418 8.62 -15.41 -2.02
N LEU A 419 8.63 -15.35 -0.69
CA LEU A 419 8.37 -14.15 0.12
C LEU A 419 9.49 -13.12 -0.05
N LEU A 420 10.74 -13.58 -0.18
CA LEU A 420 11.92 -12.74 -0.45
C LEU A 420 11.98 -12.30 -1.92
N ARG A 421 11.61 -13.15 -2.89
CA ARG A 421 11.61 -12.78 -4.32
C ARG A 421 10.63 -11.65 -4.70
N GLY A 422 9.61 -11.39 -3.88
CA GLY A 422 8.59 -10.35 -4.13
C GLY A 422 8.84 -8.99 -3.45
N ALA A 423 9.93 -8.82 -2.70
CA ALA A 423 10.06 -7.68 -1.79
C ALA A 423 10.55 -6.37 -2.47
N VAL A 424 9.61 -5.46 -2.68
CA VAL A 424 9.81 -4.00 -2.81
C VAL A 424 10.41 -3.44 -1.50
N GLU A 425 11.10 -2.30 -1.53
CA GLU A 425 11.75 -1.65 -0.38
C GLU A 425 10.91 -1.55 0.90
N PHE A 426 9.58 -1.46 0.78
CA PHE A 426 8.62 -1.47 1.88
C PHE A 426 8.72 -2.71 2.80
N TYR A 427 9.09 -3.87 2.26
CA TYR A 427 9.15 -5.12 3.02
C TYR A 427 10.44 -5.31 3.84
N LYS A 428 11.45 -4.42 3.68
CA LYS A 428 12.69 -4.48 4.47
C LYS A 428 12.41 -4.31 5.97
N VAL A 429 11.57 -3.35 6.35
CA VAL A 429 11.21 -3.09 7.76
C VAL A 429 10.48 -4.28 8.35
N ALA A 430 9.47 -4.78 7.62
CA ALA A 430 8.64 -5.88 8.07
C ALA A 430 9.46 -7.19 8.20
N TYR A 431 10.41 -7.43 7.27
CA TYR A 431 11.37 -8.53 7.36
C TYR A 431 12.22 -8.45 8.64
N CYS A 432 12.68 -7.25 8.99
CA CYS A 432 13.48 -7.03 10.19
C CYS A 432 12.67 -7.27 11.47
N GLU A 433 11.42 -6.80 11.52
CA GLU A 433 10.50 -7.11 12.62
C GLU A 433 10.30 -8.63 12.76
N LEU A 434 10.15 -9.34 11.64
CA LEU A 434 9.97 -10.78 11.64
C LEU A 434 11.20 -11.50 12.22
N LEU A 435 12.42 -11.09 11.85
CA LEU A 435 13.66 -11.61 12.43
C LEU A 435 13.74 -11.36 13.94
N GLU A 436 13.37 -10.16 14.40
CA GLU A 436 13.37 -9.83 15.84
C GLU A 436 12.37 -10.68 16.63
N ILE A 437 11.20 -10.94 16.08
CA ILE A 437 10.21 -11.78 16.76
C ILE A 437 10.65 -13.25 16.76
N LEU A 438 11.31 -13.75 15.71
CA LEU A 438 11.92 -15.07 15.72
C LEU A 438 13.00 -15.17 16.82
N LEU A 439 13.87 -14.17 16.96
CA LEU A 439 14.86 -14.10 18.04
C LEU A 439 14.21 -14.09 19.42
N ALA A 440 13.12 -13.33 19.59
CA ALA A 440 12.36 -13.30 20.84
C ALA A 440 11.75 -14.67 21.19
N ASN A 441 11.24 -15.42 20.20
CA ASN A 441 10.75 -16.78 20.39
C ASN A 441 11.88 -17.76 20.74
N ILE A 442 13.05 -17.65 20.09
CA ILE A 442 14.25 -18.45 20.43
C ILE A 442 14.70 -18.16 21.87
N GLN A 443 14.64 -16.90 22.30
CA GLN A 443 14.94 -16.53 23.68
C GLN A 443 13.90 -17.11 24.65
N ALA A 444 12.61 -17.08 24.30
CA ALA A 444 11.53 -17.63 25.12
C ALA A 444 11.63 -19.16 25.29
N LEU A 445 12.03 -19.89 24.25
CA LEU A 445 12.28 -21.34 24.29
C LEU A 445 13.22 -21.77 25.41
N LYS A 446 14.15 -20.90 25.84
CA LYS A 446 15.09 -21.19 26.93
C LYS A 446 14.46 -21.21 28.32
N ARG A 447 13.25 -20.67 28.49
CA ARG A 447 12.51 -20.76 29.74
C ARG A 447 11.99 -22.17 30.02
N TYR A 448 12.06 -23.05 29.04
CA TYR A 448 11.51 -24.39 29.08
C TYR A 448 12.60 -25.46 29.06
N GLU A 449 12.37 -26.54 29.79
CA GLU A 449 13.24 -27.71 29.77
C GLU A 449 12.95 -28.56 28.53
N LEU A 450 13.81 -28.40 27.51
CA LEU A 450 13.67 -29.10 26.24
C LEU A 450 14.44 -30.43 26.23
N ASN A 451 13.82 -31.46 25.65
CA ASN A 451 14.45 -32.76 25.42
C ASN A 451 15.52 -32.68 24.31
N GLN A 452 16.44 -33.65 24.27
CA GLN A 452 17.54 -33.66 23.29
C GLN A 452 17.04 -33.65 21.83
N LYS A 453 15.95 -34.37 21.53
CA LYS A 453 15.30 -34.38 20.20
C LYS A 453 14.75 -33.01 19.81
N GLU A 454 14.17 -32.27 20.77
CA GLU A 454 13.58 -30.96 20.53
C GLU A 454 14.66 -29.91 20.30
N LYS A 455 15.76 -29.98 21.07
CA LYS A 455 16.94 -29.12 20.89
C LYS A 455 17.53 -29.30 19.48
N LEU A 456 17.78 -30.54 19.06
CA LEU A 456 18.30 -30.85 17.73
C LEU A 456 17.36 -30.37 16.61
N TRP A 457 16.05 -30.51 16.81
CA TRP A 457 15.07 -30.04 15.83
C TRP A 457 15.06 -28.50 15.73
N ILE A 458 15.09 -27.79 16.85
CA ILE A 458 15.20 -26.31 16.85
C ILE A 458 16.50 -25.87 16.17
N GLU A 459 17.63 -26.52 16.46
CA GLU A 459 18.91 -26.24 15.82
C GLU A 459 18.85 -26.43 14.30
N ALA A 460 18.20 -27.49 13.82
CA ALA A 460 18.01 -27.75 12.39
C ALA A 460 17.10 -26.69 11.72
N CYS A 461 16.01 -26.28 12.38
CA CYS A 461 15.11 -25.25 11.90
C CYS A 461 15.80 -23.89 11.82
N VAL A 462 16.49 -23.48 12.90
CA VAL A 462 17.25 -22.24 12.96
C VAL A 462 18.36 -22.24 11.91
N GLY A 463 19.10 -23.34 11.75
CA GLY A 463 20.11 -23.51 10.70
C GLY A 463 19.54 -23.41 9.27
N THR A 464 18.29 -23.79 9.06
CA THR A 464 17.61 -23.66 7.76
C THR A 464 17.27 -22.19 7.48
N ILE A 465 16.70 -21.47 8.45
CA ILE A 465 16.43 -20.02 8.35
C ILE A 465 17.72 -19.23 8.11
N LEU A 466 18.80 -19.56 8.82
CA LEU A 466 20.09 -18.89 8.70
C LEU A 466 20.66 -19.01 7.29
N ARG A 467 20.63 -20.22 6.70
CA ARG A 467 21.05 -20.45 5.31
C ARG A 467 20.21 -19.65 4.32
N MET A 468 18.92 -19.45 4.60
CA MET A 468 17.99 -18.74 3.73
C MET A 468 18.11 -17.21 3.83
N SER A 469 18.58 -16.67 4.95
CA SER A 469 18.82 -15.23 5.15
C SER A 469 20.00 -14.65 4.35
N SER A 470 20.73 -15.50 3.60
CA SER A 470 21.89 -15.14 2.77
C SER A 470 21.54 -14.75 1.32
N TYR A 471 20.26 -14.82 0.92
CA TYR A 471 19.75 -14.42 -0.40
C TYR A 471 19.09 -13.01 -0.34
N PRO A 472 19.06 -12.26 -1.46
CA PRO A 472 19.66 -10.94 -1.66
C PRO A 472 19.04 -9.79 -0.82
N TYR A 473 19.06 -9.88 0.51
CA TYR A 473 18.55 -8.85 1.43
C TYR A 473 19.56 -8.47 2.51
N PRO A 474 19.44 -7.26 3.08
CA PRO A 474 20.59 -6.53 3.61
C PRO A 474 21.08 -6.94 5.00
N THR A 475 20.36 -7.77 5.76
CA THR A 475 20.73 -8.07 7.17
C THR A 475 20.36 -9.50 7.56
N THR A 476 21.32 -10.30 7.99
CA THR A 476 21.08 -11.66 8.52
C THR A 476 20.49 -11.63 9.93
N LEU A 477 19.95 -12.77 10.40
CA LEU A 477 19.43 -12.95 11.77
C LEU A 477 20.51 -12.62 12.83
N LEU A 478 21.78 -12.95 12.55
CA LEU A 478 22.91 -12.66 13.44
C LEU A 478 23.20 -11.15 13.51
N HIS A 479 23.19 -10.45 12.37
CA HIS A 479 23.34 -8.99 12.35
C HIS A 479 22.23 -8.31 13.16
N ARG A 480 20.99 -8.76 13.01
CA ARG A 480 19.85 -8.22 13.76
C ARG A 480 19.97 -8.49 15.26
N ALA A 481 20.39 -9.69 15.66
CA ALA A 481 20.61 -10.02 17.07
C ALA A 481 21.66 -9.12 17.73
N ILE A 482 22.74 -8.79 17.00
CA ILE A 482 23.80 -7.89 17.47
C ILE A 482 23.28 -6.45 17.58
N LEU A 483 22.63 -5.92 16.53
CA LEU A 483 22.12 -4.54 16.50
C LEU A 483 21.04 -4.28 17.56
N SER A 484 20.18 -5.26 17.83
CA SER A 484 19.11 -5.15 18.82
C SER A 484 19.55 -5.55 20.24
N GLU A 485 20.86 -5.67 20.49
CA GLU A 485 21.48 -5.98 21.80
C GLU A 485 20.89 -7.24 22.50
N PHE A 486 20.59 -8.32 21.74
CA PHE A 486 20.12 -9.58 22.34
C PHE A 486 21.19 -10.22 23.24
N PRO A 487 20.80 -11.03 24.25
CA PRO A 487 21.74 -11.64 25.18
C PRO A 487 22.79 -12.53 24.50
N LEU A 488 24.02 -12.55 25.03
CA LEU A 488 25.14 -13.36 24.53
C LEU A 488 24.79 -14.84 24.35
N ASP A 489 23.94 -15.39 25.20
CA ASP A 489 23.52 -16.79 25.10
C ASP A 489 22.67 -17.06 23.85
N VAL A 490 21.90 -16.08 23.37
CA VAL A 490 21.12 -16.22 22.13
C VAL A 490 22.09 -16.20 20.94
N ILE A 491 23.07 -15.29 20.97
CA ILE A 491 24.09 -15.17 19.93
C ILE A 491 24.96 -16.43 19.86
N SER A 492 25.36 -17.00 21.01
CA SER A 492 26.11 -18.27 21.04
C SER A 492 25.29 -19.44 20.49
N PHE A 493 23.98 -19.47 20.73
CA PHE A 493 23.09 -20.48 20.17
C PHE A 493 23.00 -20.37 18.64
N LEU A 494 22.86 -19.15 18.10
CA LEU A 494 22.85 -18.93 16.65
C LEU A 494 24.15 -19.43 16.00
N LEU A 495 25.31 -19.09 16.58
CA LEU A 495 26.60 -19.52 16.04
C LEU A 495 26.79 -21.04 16.09
N LYS A 496 26.24 -21.73 17.11
CA LYS A 496 26.19 -23.20 17.14
C LYS A 496 25.33 -23.79 16.02
N CYS A 497 24.27 -23.10 15.61
CA CYS A 497 23.35 -23.54 14.55
C CYS A 497 23.89 -23.36 13.12
N SER A 498 25.21 -23.52 12.89
CA SER A 498 25.88 -23.35 11.60
C SER A 498 25.80 -21.94 10.97
N THR A 499 25.68 -20.89 11.78
CA THR A 499 25.78 -19.52 11.27
C THR A 499 27.23 -19.22 10.90
N ASP A 500 27.47 -18.72 9.69
CA ASP A 500 28.78 -18.15 9.34
C ASP A 500 29.02 -16.87 10.15
N ALA A 501 30.04 -16.89 11.01
CA ALA A 501 30.47 -15.75 11.82
C ALA A 501 30.99 -14.57 10.96
N ASN A 502 31.13 -14.77 9.66
CA ASN A 502 31.58 -13.78 8.68
C ASN A 502 30.52 -13.44 7.63
N CYS A 503 29.26 -13.83 7.85
CA CYS A 503 28.20 -13.52 6.88
C CYS A 503 28.15 -12.02 6.58
N PRO A 504 28.17 -11.58 5.30
CA PRO A 504 28.12 -10.16 4.97
C PRO A 504 26.69 -9.60 5.06
N ASP A 505 26.56 -8.34 5.45
CA ASP A 505 25.35 -7.53 5.29
C ASP A 505 25.32 -6.84 3.90
N ALA A 506 24.34 -5.96 3.61
CA ALA A 506 24.27 -5.25 2.31
C ALA A 506 25.42 -4.28 2.03
N LEU A 507 26.15 -3.87 3.05
CA LEU A 507 27.36 -3.07 2.94
C LEU A 507 28.61 -3.94 3.04
N GLU A 508 28.45 -5.27 2.96
CA GLU A 508 29.50 -6.27 3.16
C GLU A 508 30.16 -6.18 4.55
N ASN A 509 29.47 -5.59 5.52
CA ASN A 509 29.91 -5.64 6.91
C ASN A 509 29.74 -7.07 7.43
N SER A 510 30.81 -7.62 7.98
CA SER A 510 30.74 -8.82 8.82
C SER A 510 30.09 -8.50 10.18
N PRO A 511 29.62 -9.50 10.94
CA PRO A 511 29.08 -9.30 12.29
C PRO A 511 30.03 -8.52 13.21
N LEU A 512 31.35 -8.71 13.06
CA LEU A 512 32.37 -7.97 13.81
C LEU A 512 32.41 -6.46 13.48
N HIS A 513 32.09 -6.07 12.24
CA HIS A 513 31.93 -4.65 11.91
C HIS A 513 30.74 -4.04 12.67
N LEU A 514 29.61 -4.74 12.76
CA LEU A 514 28.43 -4.21 13.47
C LEU A 514 28.66 -4.05 14.98
N VAL A 515 29.43 -4.96 15.59
CA VAL A 515 29.84 -4.82 17.00
C VAL A 515 30.52 -3.47 17.24
N SER A 516 31.35 -3.01 16.30
CA SER A 516 32.00 -1.71 16.38
C SER A 516 31.06 -0.50 16.22
N LEU A 517 29.84 -0.69 15.73
CA LEU A 517 28.83 0.37 15.61
C LEU A 517 27.96 0.51 16.89
N LEU A 518 28.04 -0.43 17.83
CA LEU A 518 27.22 -0.40 19.04
C LEU A 518 27.60 0.78 19.96
N PRO A 519 26.63 1.52 20.52
CA PRO A 519 26.89 2.81 21.19
C PRO A 519 27.63 2.72 22.53
N LYS A 520 27.68 1.54 23.18
CA LYS A 520 28.19 1.39 24.56
C LYS A 520 29.53 0.65 24.63
N GLU A 521 30.51 1.25 25.30
CA GLU A 521 31.78 0.60 25.69
C GLU A 521 31.59 -0.21 26.98
N ASN A 522 30.88 -1.34 26.89
CA ASN A 522 30.55 -2.18 28.04
C ASN A 522 31.29 -3.54 28.02
N SER A 523 31.32 -4.22 29.17
CA SER A 523 31.75 -5.63 29.29
C SER A 523 31.06 -6.56 28.29
N HIS A 524 29.81 -6.26 27.93
CA HIS A 524 29.07 -6.96 26.89
C HIS A 524 29.76 -6.91 25.51
N LEU A 525 30.32 -5.76 25.12
CA LEU A 525 31.03 -5.58 23.86
C LEU A 525 32.27 -6.47 23.80
N PHE A 526 33.01 -6.54 24.90
CA PHE A 526 34.18 -7.42 25.05
C PHE A 526 33.79 -8.89 24.90
N CYS A 527 32.80 -9.35 25.66
CA CYS A 527 32.34 -10.74 25.59
C CYS A 527 31.80 -11.11 24.20
N LEU A 528 31.03 -10.21 23.57
CA LEU A 528 30.48 -10.42 22.23
C LEU A 528 31.56 -10.52 21.17
N THR A 529 32.57 -9.64 21.23
CA THR A 529 33.71 -9.64 20.30
C THR A 529 34.48 -10.96 20.39
N HIS A 530 34.80 -11.40 21.61
CA HIS A 530 35.49 -12.67 21.82
C HIS A 530 34.67 -13.89 21.41
N LEU A 531 33.35 -13.85 21.63
CA LEU A 531 32.43 -14.91 21.24
C LEU A 531 32.39 -15.08 19.71
N LEU A 532 32.32 -13.98 18.95
CA LEU A 532 32.37 -14.03 17.48
C LEU A 532 33.72 -14.49 16.94
N ILE A 533 34.82 -14.03 17.54
CA ILE A 533 36.19 -14.46 17.16
C ILE A 533 36.35 -15.97 17.41
N ASN A 534 35.92 -16.46 18.57
CA ASN A 534 35.99 -17.88 18.91
C ASN A 534 35.11 -18.74 17.97
N ALA A 535 34.06 -18.16 17.38
CA ALA A 535 33.22 -18.80 16.37
C ALA A 535 33.79 -18.70 14.94
N GLY A 536 35.01 -18.18 14.75
CA GLY A 536 35.67 -18.08 13.45
C GLY A 536 35.51 -16.72 12.75
N GLY A 537 35.14 -15.66 13.46
CA GLY A 537 35.05 -14.31 12.92
C GLY A 537 36.42 -13.72 12.56
N HIS A 538 36.58 -13.32 11.30
CA HIS A 538 37.76 -12.65 10.76
C HIS A 538 37.76 -11.17 11.13
N ILE A 539 38.74 -10.76 11.94
CA ILE A 539 38.95 -9.36 12.33
C ILE A 539 39.48 -8.49 11.18
N ASP A 540 39.85 -9.11 10.07
CA ASP A 540 40.51 -8.51 8.93
C ASP A 540 39.74 -8.63 7.61
N ALA A 541 38.50 -9.13 7.68
CA ALA A 541 37.53 -9.03 6.59
C ALA A 541 37.37 -7.57 6.15
N MET A 542 37.12 -7.33 4.86
CA MET A 542 36.83 -5.98 4.37
C MET A 542 35.35 -5.83 4.06
N ASN A 543 34.78 -4.68 4.40
CA ASN A 543 33.46 -4.30 3.92
C ASN A 543 33.55 -3.60 2.55
N LYS A 544 32.40 -3.19 2.00
CA LYS A 544 32.29 -2.53 0.69
C LYS A 544 33.11 -1.23 0.58
N TYR A 545 33.50 -0.64 1.70
CA TYR A 545 34.30 0.57 1.78
C TYR A 545 35.80 0.28 2.00
N GLY A 546 36.21 -0.99 2.02
CA GLY A 546 37.58 -1.42 2.29
C GLY A 546 38.01 -1.26 3.75
N ILE A 547 37.06 -1.03 4.67
CA ILE A 547 37.33 -0.86 6.10
C ILE A 547 37.36 -2.23 6.76
N ARG A 548 38.27 -2.43 7.73
CA ARG A 548 38.38 -3.67 8.52
C ARG A 548 37.68 -3.55 9.86
N PRO A 549 37.10 -4.63 10.43
CA PRO A 549 36.55 -4.61 11.77
C PRO A 549 37.60 -4.21 12.80
N LEU A 550 38.85 -4.67 12.62
CA LEU A 550 39.96 -4.32 13.50
C LEU A 550 40.18 -2.81 13.61
N GLU A 551 40.04 -2.06 12.52
CA GLU A 551 40.25 -0.61 12.51
C GLU A 551 39.17 0.10 13.34
N LEU A 552 37.93 -0.38 13.24
CA LEU A 552 36.80 0.13 14.00
C LEU A 552 36.81 -0.33 15.48
N LEU A 553 37.40 -1.49 15.78
CA LEU A 553 37.52 -2.00 17.15
C LEU A 553 38.71 -1.41 17.92
N LYS A 554 39.74 -0.94 17.21
CA LYS A 554 40.89 -0.22 17.81
C LYS A 554 40.46 1.04 18.53
N THR A 555 39.51 1.79 17.97
CA THR A 555 38.99 3.03 18.57
C THR A 555 38.34 2.76 19.93
N LYS A 556 37.76 1.57 20.13
CA LYS A 556 37.07 1.14 21.35
C LYS A 556 37.91 0.34 22.35
N ARG A 557 39.21 0.13 22.08
CA ARG A 557 40.17 -0.59 22.96
C ARG A 557 39.73 -1.99 23.43
N VAL A 558 38.90 -2.68 22.64
CA VAL A 558 38.35 -4.01 23.02
C VAL A 558 39.38 -5.14 22.89
N LEU A 559 40.27 -5.03 21.90
CA LEU A 559 41.27 -6.06 21.58
C LEU A 559 42.67 -5.61 22.00
N ALA A 560 43.18 -6.19 23.09
CA ALA A 560 44.53 -5.88 23.60
C ALA A 560 45.66 -6.41 22.70
N ASN A 561 45.47 -7.55 22.02
CA ASN A 561 46.44 -8.11 21.09
C ASN A 561 45.77 -8.68 19.82
N PRO A 562 45.56 -7.85 18.80
CA PRO A 562 44.94 -8.25 17.54
C PRO A 562 45.68 -9.34 16.76
N LEU A 563 47.01 -9.41 16.89
CA LEU A 563 47.84 -10.35 16.13
C LEU A 563 47.53 -11.81 16.49
N LYS A 564 47.02 -12.07 17.70
CA LYS A 564 46.60 -13.42 18.13
C LYS A 564 45.45 -13.99 17.30
N PHE A 565 44.69 -13.14 16.62
CA PHE A 565 43.50 -13.52 15.86
C PHE A 565 43.70 -13.43 14.35
N LEU A 566 44.93 -13.17 13.88
CA LEU A 566 45.29 -13.20 12.47
C LEU A 566 46.00 -14.51 12.15
N SER A 567 45.42 -15.28 11.23
CA SER A 567 46.07 -16.49 10.72
C SER A 567 47.10 -16.17 9.64
N LEU A 568 48.04 -17.09 9.38
CA LEU A 568 48.97 -16.97 8.26
C LEU A 568 48.21 -16.91 6.91
N GLN A 569 47.08 -17.62 6.80
CA GLN A 569 46.23 -17.63 5.62
C GLN A 569 45.61 -16.25 5.36
N CYS A 570 45.13 -15.58 6.41
CA CYS A 570 44.65 -14.19 6.36
C CYS A 570 45.73 -13.24 5.83
N LEU A 571 46.94 -13.32 6.39
CA LEU A 571 48.07 -12.50 5.96
C LEU A 571 48.45 -12.77 4.50
N ALA A 572 48.46 -14.03 4.07
CA ALA A 572 48.72 -14.40 2.68
C ALA A 572 47.65 -13.85 1.73
N ALA A 573 46.36 -13.94 2.08
CA ALA A 573 45.27 -13.37 1.29
C ALA A 573 45.41 -11.84 1.11
N GLN A 574 45.81 -11.14 2.17
CA GLN A 574 46.07 -9.69 2.10
C GLN A 574 47.24 -9.35 1.16
N VAL A 575 48.30 -10.17 1.16
CA VAL A 575 49.46 -9.97 0.27
C VAL A 575 49.08 -10.23 -1.18
N ILE A 576 48.27 -11.25 -1.45
CA ILE A 576 47.76 -11.55 -2.80
C ILE A 576 46.99 -10.35 -3.35
N TYR A 577 46.11 -9.76 -2.52
CA TYR A 577 45.35 -8.57 -2.90
C TYR A 577 46.22 -7.32 -3.07
N LYS A 578 47.11 -7.02 -2.10
CA LYS A 578 48.01 -5.84 -2.16
C LYS A 578 48.86 -5.80 -3.42
N ASN A 579 49.22 -6.96 -3.97
CA ASN A 579 50.03 -7.08 -5.18
C ASN A 579 49.19 -7.21 -6.46
N GLY A 580 47.86 -7.06 -6.40
CA GLY A 580 46.98 -7.05 -7.57
C GLY A 580 46.90 -8.40 -8.30
N ILE A 581 47.14 -9.52 -7.61
CA ILE A 581 47.10 -10.85 -8.22
C ILE A 581 45.65 -11.19 -8.58
N VAL A 582 45.39 -11.57 -9.83
CA VAL A 582 44.04 -11.91 -10.32
C VAL A 582 43.56 -13.22 -9.69
N VAL A 583 42.55 -13.13 -8.83
CA VAL A 583 41.92 -14.27 -8.17
C VAL A 583 40.68 -14.69 -8.95
N SER A 584 40.75 -15.83 -9.62
CA SER A 584 39.63 -16.40 -10.38
C SER A 584 39.45 -17.88 -10.06
N GLU A 585 38.25 -18.43 -10.32
CA GLU A 585 38.01 -19.88 -10.21
C GLU A 585 38.87 -20.72 -11.18
N LYS A 586 39.56 -20.06 -12.14
CA LYS A 586 40.52 -20.69 -13.04
C LYS A 586 41.93 -20.79 -12.45
N THR A 587 42.28 -19.90 -11.50
CA THR A 587 43.62 -19.80 -10.91
C THR A 587 43.69 -20.37 -9.50
N PHE A 588 42.58 -20.39 -8.76
CA PHE A 588 42.50 -20.93 -7.40
C PHE A 588 41.27 -21.84 -7.23
N PRO A 589 41.34 -22.85 -6.34
CA PRO A 589 40.17 -23.64 -5.93
C PRO A 589 39.04 -22.75 -5.39
N LYS A 590 37.77 -23.11 -5.66
CA LYS A 590 36.59 -22.31 -5.27
C LYS A 590 36.56 -21.90 -3.79
N ILE A 591 36.99 -22.80 -2.90
CA ILE A 591 37.06 -22.55 -1.45
C ILE A 591 38.07 -21.43 -1.13
N LEU A 592 39.23 -21.44 -1.81
CA LEU A 592 40.26 -20.41 -1.66
C LEU A 592 39.86 -19.09 -2.31
N VAL A 593 39.14 -19.13 -3.44
CA VAL A 593 38.58 -17.92 -4.06
C VAL A 593 37.64 -17.20 -3.11
N GLY A 594 36.73 -17.92 -2.44
CA GLY A 594 35.82 -17.35 -1.43
C GLY A 594 36.58 -16.75 -0.24
N PHE A 595 37.57 -17.48 0.27
CA PHE A 595 38.42 -17.01 1.37
C PHE A 595 39.23 -15.76 1.02
N ILE A 596 39.86 -15.71 -0.16
CA ILE A 596 40.64 -14.54 -0.59
C ILE A 596 39.71 -13.35 -0.86
N LYS A 597 38.52 -13.58 -1.43
CA LYS A 597 37.52 -12.54 -1.67
C LYS A 597 37.04 -11.85 -0.39
N LEU A 598 36.92 -12.60 0.71
CA LEU A 598 36.56 -12.05 2.03
C LEU A 598 37.59 -11.00 2.53
N HIS A 599 38.82 -11.08 2.02
CA HIS A 599 39.93 -10.18 2.33
C HIS A 599 40.30 -9.27 1.15
N SER A 600 39.42 -9.10 0.16
CA SER A 600 39.58 -8.17 -0.97
C SER A 600 38.49 -7.10 -0.93
N ALA A 601 38.86 -5.83 -1.15
CA ALA A 601 37.92 -4.72 -1.30
C ALA A 601 37.52 -4.52 -2.76
#